data_AF-A0A2C6AZM8-F1
#
_entry.id   AF-A0A2C6AZM8-F1
#
_cell.length_a   1.000
_cell.length_b   1.000
_cell.length_c   1.000
_cell.angle_alpha   90.00
_cell.angle_beta   90.00
_cell.angle_gamma   90.00
#
_symmetry.space_group_name_H-M   'P 1'
#
loop_
_entity.id
_entity.type
_entity.pdbx_description
1 polymer ?
#
loop_
_entity_poly.entity_id
_entity_poly.type
_entity_poly.pdbx_seq_one_letter_code
_entity_poly.pdbx_strand_id
1 'polypeptide(L)'
;MNNQLEQNKLNAIAFYKIMFDGDLEKAIELYVGDEYRQHNPVVEDGKAGVIEYFTRMKKEYPIKEIRFVHAIAEGDLVALYTH
;
A
#
# COMPACT_ATOMS: atom_id res chain seq x y z
N MET A 1 1.21 -13.50 -20.20
CA MET A 1 2.11 -13.52 -19.01
C MET A 1 2.79 -12.17 -18.78
N ASN A 2 3.31 -11.46 -19.81
CA ASN A 2 3.91 -10.12 -19.62
C ASN A 2 2.96 -9.03 -19.08
N ASN A 3 1.64 -9.18 -19.20
CA ASN A 3 0.70 -8.15 -18.73
C ASN A 3 0.44 -8.23 -17.20
N GLN A 4 0.42 -9.44 -16.62
CA GLN A 4 0.04 -9.59 -15.20
C GLN A 4 1.09 -8.98 -14.25
N LEU A 5 2.38 -9.23 -14.49
CA LEU A 5 3.44 -8.71 -13.63
C LEU A 5 3.51 -7.18 -13.67
N GLU A 6 3.34 -6.58 -14.85
CA GLU A 6 3.25 -5.13 -14.99
C GLU A 6 2.00 -4.58 -14.29
N GLN A 7 0.84 -5.23 -14.45
CA GLN A 7 -0.38 -4.81 -13.78
C GLN A 7 -0.26 -4.91 -12.26
N ASN A 8 0.38 -5.96 -11.73
CA ASN A 8 0.62 -6.11 -10.29
C ASN A 8 1.48 -4.97 -9.75
N LYS A 9 2.57 -4.62 -10.45
CA LYS A 9 3.39 -3.45 -10.10
C LYS A 9 2.58 -2.16 -10.10
N LEU A 10 1.76 -1.94 -11.14
CA LEU A 10 0.92 -0.75 -11.26
C LEU A 10 -0.10 -0.67 -10.12
N ASN A 11 -0.75 -1.78 -9.76
CA ASN A 11 -1.70 -1.85 -8.66
C ASN A 11 -1.03 -1.52 -7.33
N ALA A 12 0.14 -2.10 -7.05
CA ALA A 12 0.89 -1.82 -5.82
C ALA A 12 1.33 -0.35 -5.73
N ILE A 13 1.83 0.22 -6.83
CA ILE A 13 2.18 1.65 -6.89
C ILE A 13 0.96 2.53 -6.67
N ALA A 14 -0.17 2.20 -7.31
CA ALA A 14 -1.40 2.97 -7.18
C ALA A 14 -1.97 2.94 -5.76
N PHE A 15 -1.95 1.77 -5.10
CA PHE A 15 -2.32 1.63 -3.69
C PHE A 15 -1.53 2.60 -2.81
N TYR A 16 -0.20 2.59 -2.91
CA TYR A 16 0.65 3.46 -2.11
C TYR A 16 0.49 4.95 -2.47
N LYS A 17 0.33 5.30 -3.76
CA LYS A 17 0.09 6.69 -4.17
C LYS A 17 -1.19 7.26 -3.55
N ILE A 18 -2.32 6.57 -3.71
CA ILE A 18 -3.61 7.04 -3.17
C ILE A 18 -3.55 7.17 -1.65
N MET A 19 -2.91 6.21 -0.97
CA MET A 19 -2.71 6.28 0.48
C MET A 19 -1.89 7.51 0.91
N PHE A 20 -0.78 7.80 0.23
CA PHE A 20 0.09 8.95 0.55
C PHE A 20 -0.53 10.29 0.14
N ASP A 21 -1.32 10.32 -0.94
CA ASP A 21 -2.14 11.48 -1.35
C ASP A 21 -3.30 11.73 -0.36
N GLY A 22 -3.52 10.79 0.56
CA GLY A 22 -4.31 10.99 1.76
C GLY A 22 -5.68 10.33 1.77
N ASP A 23 -5.96 9.45 0.82
CA ASP A 23 -7.24 8.75 0.66
C ASP A 23 -7.09 7.24 0.93
N LEU A 24 -6.74 6.91 2.17
CA LEU A 24 -6.45 5.54 2.60
C LEU A 24 -7.64 4.60 2.43
N GLU A 25 -8.85 5.05 2.73
CA GLU A 25 -10.07 4.25 2.63
C GLU A 25 -10.30 3.80 1.19
N LYS A 26 -10.16 4.72 0.23
CA LYS A 26 -10.22 4.41 -1.20
C LYS A 26 -9.11 3.48 -1.65
N ALA A 27 -7.88 3.65 -1.15
CA ALA A 27 -6.78 2.74 -1.47
C ALA A 27 -7.10 1.30 -1.03
N ILE A 28 -7.68 1.15 0.17
CA ILE A 28 -8.10 -0.16 0.70
C ILE A 28 -9.28 -0.73 -0.09
N GLU A 29 -10.29 0.08 -0.42
CA GLU A 29 -11.44 -0.35 -1.22
C GLU A 29 -11.02 -0.90 -2.58
N LEU A 30 -10.09 -0.21 -3.26
CA LEU A 30 -9.71 -0.54 -4.63
C LEU A 30 -8.70 -1.70 -4.74
N TYR A 31 -7.80 -1.85 -3.77
CA TYR A 31 -6.62 -2.70 -3.94
C TYR A 31 -6.44 -3.77 -2.85
N VAL A 32 -7.24 -3.76 -1.79
CA VAL A 32 -7.13 -4.77 -0.73
C VAL A 32 -8.31 -5.73 -0.82
N GLY A 33 -7.99 -7.02 -0.97
CA GLY A 33 -8.97 -8.11 -0.97
C GLY A 33 -9.70 -8.27 0.35
N ASP A 34 -10.47 -9.35 0.51
CA ASP A 34 -11.29 -9.57 1.71
C ASP A 34 -10.45 -9.66 2.99
N GLU A 35 -9.23 -10.16 2.87
CA GLU A 35 -8.27 -10.29 3.96
C GLU A 35 -7.08 -9.34 3.78
N TYR A 36 -6.62 -8.77 4.90
CA TYR A 36 -5.36 -8.03 4.98
C TYR A 36 -4.58 -8.54 6.18
N ARG A 37 -3.30 -8.91 5.99
CA ARG A 37 -2.43 -9.37 7.06
C ARG A 37 -1.19 -8.48 7.10
N GLN A 38 -0.92 -7.91 8.27
CA GLN A 38 0.21 -7.01 8.44
C GLN A 38 1.36 -7.72 9.14
N HIS A 39 2.55 -7.63 8.55
CA HIS A 39 3.75 -8.19 9.17
C HIS A 39 4.38 -7.24 10.20
N ASN A 40 4.02 -5.96 10.22
CA ASN A 40 4.39 -5.04 11.29
C ASN A 40 3.62 -5.39 12.59
N PRO A 41 4.27 -5.88 13.66
CA PRO A 41 3.58 -6.36 14.86
C PRO A 41 2.80 -5.30 15.66
N VAL A 42 3.01 -4.01 15.36
CA VAL A 42 2.30 -2.91 16.03
C VAL A 42 1.02 -2.48 15.29
N VAL A 43 0.67 -3.17 14.21
CA VAL A 43 -0.53 -2.92 13.42
C VAL A 43 -1.38 -4.18 13.49
N GLU A 44 -2.65 -4.04 13.88
CA GLU A 44 -3.57 -5.17 13.86
C GLU A 44 -3.83 -5.66 12.43
N ASP A 45 -4.07 -6.96 12.31
CA ASP A 45 -4.54 -7.55 11.06
C ASP A 45 -5.91 -6.98 10.66
N GLY A 46 -6.21 -7.06 9.37
CA GLY A 46 -7.46 -6.59 8.79
C GLY A 46 -7.46 -5.12 8.37
N LYS A 47 -8.46 -4.76 7.57
CA LYS A 47 -8.61 -3.41 7.00
C LYS A 47 -8.71 -2.34 8.08
N ALA A 48 -9.40 -2.62 9.19
CA ALA A 48 -9.58 -1.68 10.29
C ALA A 48 -8.25 -1.28 10.97
N GLY A 49 -7.39 -2.25 11.27
CA GLY A 49 -6.09 -2.00 11.91
C GLY A 49 -5.17 -1.11 11.06
N VAL A 50 -5.17 -1.33 9.75
CA VAL A 50 -4.46 -0.48 8.78
C VAL A 50 -5.04 0.93 8.75
N ILE A 51 -6.37 1.07 8.68
CA ILE A 51 -7.05 2.37 8.67
C ILE A 51 -6.68 3.19 9.89
N GLU A 52 -6.78 2.59 11.07
CA GLU A 52 -6.46 3.25 12.34
C GLU A 52 -4.99 3.69 12.38
N TYR A 53 -4.07 2.76 12.07
CA TYR A 53 -2.64 3.02 12.11
C TYR A 53 -2.22 4.16 11.17
N PHE A 54 -2.60 4.08 9.89
CA PHE A 54 -2.18 5.09 8.91
C PHE A 54 -2.91 6.43 9.08
N THR A 55 -4.15 6.43 9.60
CA THR A 55 -4.83 7.67 10.00
C THR A 55 -4.08 8.38 11.13
N ARG A 56 -3.61 7.64 12.15
CA ARG A 56 -2.75 8.19 13.21
C ARG A 56 -1.44 8.72 12.63
N MET A 57 -0.77 7.92 11.79
CA MET A 57 0.50 8.32 11.17
C MET A 57 0.40 9.58 10.31
N LYS A 58 -0.71 9.80 9.62
CA LYS A 58 -0.95 11.03 8.84
C LYS A 58 -1.07 12.27 9.75
N LYS A 59 -1.63 12.12 10.95
CA LYS A 59 -1.73 13.21 11.94
C LYS A 59 -0.38 13.53 12.58
N GLU A 60 0.38 12.50 12.94
CA GLU A 60 1.69 12.66 13.60
C GLU A 60 2.78 13.13 12.63
N TYR A 61 2.71 12.71 11.37
CA TYR A 61 3.66 13.01 10.32
C TYR A 61 2.92 13.54 9.08
N PRO A 62 2.53 14.83 9.08
CA PRO A 62 1.67 15.40 8.05
C PRO A 62 2.35 15.60 6.70
N ILE A 63 3.69 15.71 6.68
CA ILE A 63 4.48 15.80 5.47
C ILE A 63 5.10 14.43 5.22
N LYS A 64 4.51 13.68 4.28
CA LYS A 64 5.09 12.44 3.77
C LYS A 64 5.08 12.49 2.26
N GLU A 65 6.27 12.35 1.68
CA GLU A 65 6.43 12.12 0.26
C GLU A 65 6.82 10.65 0.06
N ILE A 66 6.45 10.12 -1.09
CA ILE A 66 6.88 8.79 -1.51
C ILE A 66 7.42 8.88 -2.93
N ARG A 67 8.65 8.42 -3.13
CA ARG A 67 9.25 8.31 -4.46
C ARG A 67 9.58 6.86 -4.77
N PHE A 68 8.88 6.29 -5.74
CA PHE A 68 9.18 4.95 -6.25
C PHE A 68 10.44 4.97 -7.11
N VAL A 69 11.43 4.18 -6.72
CA VAL A 69 12.72 4.07 -7.42
C VAL A 69 12.75 2.81 -8.28
N HIS A 70 12.37 1.68 -7.70
CA HIS A 70 12.28 0.39 -8.39
C HIS A 70 11.03 -0.39 -7.99
N ALA A 71 10.54 -1.20 -8.91
CA ALA A 71 9.46 -2.15 -8.69
C ALA A 71 9.80 -3.46 -9.40
N ILE A 72 9.78 -4.56 -8.65
CA ILE A 72 9.93 -5.93 -9.18
C ILE A 72 8.69 -6.74 -8.85
N ALA A 73 8.36 -7.70 -9.72
CA ALA A 73 7.23 -8.60 -9.50
C ALA A 73 7.59 -10.03 -9.92
N GLU A 74 7.12 -10.99 -9.15
CA GLU A 74 7.28 -12.43 -9.37
C GLU A 74 6.01 -13.15 -8.91
N GLY A 75 5.36 -13.88 -9.81
CA GLY A 75 4.04 -14.46 -9.52
C GLY A 75 3.02 -13.40 -9.13
N ASP A 76 2.47 -13.52 -7.92
CA ASP A 76 1.54 -12.58 -7.28
C ASP A 76 2.24 -11.57 -6.33
N LEU A 77 3.56 -11.66 -6.17
CA LEU A 77 4.33 -10.80 -5.28
C LEU A 77 4.85 -9.56 -6.00
N VAL A 78 4.89 -8.45 -5.27
CA VAL A 78 5.49 -7.18 -5.71
C VAL A 78 6.35 -6.63 -4.58
N ALA A 79 7.57 -6.18 -4.92
CA ALA A 79 8.41 -5.41 -4.01
C ALA A 79 8.67 -4.02 -4.61
N LEU A 80 8.52 -2.99 -3.77
CA LEU A 80 8.72 -1.59 -4.11
C LEU A 80 9.89 -1.04 -3.30
N TYR A 81 10.84 -0.40 -3.97
CA TYR A 81 11.90 0.37 -3.31
C TYR A 81 11.56 1.87 -3.42
N THR A 82 11.46 2.54 -2.27
CA THR A 82 10.97 3.92 -2.17
C THR A 82 11.89 4.79 -1.31
N HIS A 83 11.93 6.09 -1.60
CA HIS A 83 12.43 7.14 -0.70
C HIS A 83 11.27 7.87 -0.03
#